data_AF-A0A9P7JDS6-F1
#
_entry.id   AF-A0A9P7JDS6-F1
#
_cell.length_a   1.000
_cell.length_b   1.000
_cell.length_c   1.000
_cell.angle_alpha   90.00
_cell.angle_beta   90.00
_cell.angle_gamma   90.00
#
_symmetry.space_group_name_H-M   'P 1'
#
loop_
_entity.id
_entity.type
_entity.pdbx_description
1 polymer ?
#
loop_
_entity_poly.entity_id
_entity_poly.type
_entity_poly.pdbx_seq_one_letter_code
_entity_poly.pdbx_strand_id
1 'polypeptide(L)'
;MGTDEWTRQRKDNHKEVERRRRGNINEGINELGRIVPNSSGEKAKGAILQRAVQYIHHLKENEARNIEKWTLEKLLMDQAMGDLQAQLEDMRRLWEEERIARQRAENELDVLRGVSGQAPTIPYKSRSRSVERGQDAPSNRGPFGESEVRTELGNRPEEGGGDDSESRPGKRARVD
;
A
#
# COMPACT_ATOMS: atom_id res chain seq x y z
N MET A 1 40.04 -65.69 22.34
CA MET A 1 39.65 -64.30 22.68
C MET A 1 39.82 -64.14 24.17
N GLY A 2 40.99 -63.69 24.61
CA GLY A 2 41.35 -63.66 26.03
C GLY A 2 40.59 -62.57 26.77
N THR A 3 40.33 -62.78 28.07
CA THR A 3 39.66 -61.83 28.97
C THR A 3 40.28 -60.42 28.94
N ASP A 4 41.58 -60.32 28.66
CA ASP A 4 42.32 -59.07 28.53
C ASP A 4 42.00 -58.29 27.24
N GLU A 5 41.77 -58.98 26.13
CA GLU A 5 41.38 -58.36 24.85
C GLU A 5 39.98 -57.80 24.94
N TRP A 6 39.06 -58.53 25.57
CA TRP A 6 37.69 -58.08 25.81
C TRP A 6 37.66 -56.81 26.69
N THR A 7 38.47 -56.78 27.75
CA THR A 7 38.55 -55.64 28.67
C THR A 7 39.13 -54.41 27.97
N ARG A 8 40.15 -54.59 27.11
CA ARG A 8 40.73 -53.52 26.29
C ARG A 8 39.72 -53.00 25.27
N GLN A 9 39.02 -53.88 24.56
CA GLN A 9 38.02 -53.48 23.57
C GLN A 9 36.87 -52.70 24.20
N ARG A 10 36.41 -53.09 25.39
CA ARG A 10 35.39 -52.35 26.15
C ARG A 10 35.87 -50.94 26.53
N LYS A 11 37.13 -50.81 26.96
CA LYS A 11 37.73 -49.52 27.32
C LYS A 11 37.88 -48.60 26.10
N ASP A 12 38.32 -49.13 24.97
CA ASP A 12 38.49 -48.33 23.76
C ASP A 12 37.15 -47.94 23.12
N ASN A 13 36.15 -48.83 23.17
CA ASN A 13 34.77 -48.50 22.81
C ASN A 13 34.22 -47.36 23.69
N HIS A 14 34.42 -47.42 25.01
CA HIS A 14 34.00 -46.35 25.90
C HIS A 14 34.65 -44.99 25.57
N LYS A 15 35.95 -44.97 25.26
CA LYS A 15 36.64 -43.75 24.80
C LYS A 15 36.10 -43.22 23.47
N GLU A 16 35.75 -44.12 22.54
CA GLU A 16 35.16 -43.77 21.25
C GLU A 16 33.82 -43.05 21.44
N VAL A 17 32.94 -43.61 22.27
CA VAL A 17 31.65 -43.02 22.62
C VAL A 17 31.85 -41.64 23.25
N GLU A 18 32.77 -41.53 24.20
CA GLU A 18 33.09 -40.26 24.87
C GLU A 18 33.58 -39.20 23.89
N ARG A 19 34.48 -39.57 22.97
CA ARG A 19 35.04 -38.64 21.97
C ARG A 19 33.97 -38.16 21.01
N ARG A 20 33.07 -39.05 20.55
CA ARG A 20 31.91 -38.67 19.72
C ARG A 20 31.00 -37.70 20.45
N ARG A 21 30.68 -37.96 21.74
CA ARG A 21 29.87 -37.01 22.53
C ARG A 21 30.51 -35.63 22.57
N ARG A 22 31.82 -35.55 22.82
CA ARG A 22 32.56 -34.27 22.84
C ARG A 22 32.58 -33.60 21.48
N GLY A 23 32.73 -34.37 20.40
CA GLY A 23 32.65 -33.89 19.02
C GLY A 23 31.31 -33.20 18.76
N ASN A 24 30.21 -33.91 19.00
CA ASN A 24 28.86 -33.38 18.79
C ASN A 24 28.57 -32.12 19.62
N ILE A 25 29.03 -32.06 20.88
CA ILE A 25 28.88 -30.86 21.72
C ILE A 25 29.67 -29.68 21.13
N ASN A 26 30.89 -29.93 20.66
CA ASN A 26 31.71 -28.87 20.06
C ASN A 26 31.11 -28.36 18.76
N GLU A 27 30.58 -29.25 17.93
CA GLU A 27 29.86 -28.89 16.71
C GLU A 27 28.63 -28.03 17.02
N GLY A 28 27.81 -28.42 18.01
CA GLY A 28 26.66 -27.64 18.44
C GLY A 28 27.04 -26.23 18.93
N ILE A 29 28.11 -26.10 19.73
CA ILE A 29 28.58 -24.79 20.21
C ILE A 29 29.12 -23.94 19.04
N ASN A 30 29.84 -24.56 18.10
CA ASN A 30 30.35 -23.83 16.93
C ASN A 30 29.22 -23.35 16.02
N GLU A 31 28.15 -24.13 15.86
CA GLU A 31 26.98 -23.74 15.09
C GLU A 31 26.24 -22.57 15.75
N LEU A 32 26.06 -22.60 17.07
CA LEU A 32 25.54 -21.46 17.84
C LEU A 32 26.39 -20.20 17.61
N GLY A 33 27.72 -20.34 17.56
CA GLY A 33 28.63 -19.23 17.27
C GLY A 33 28.46 -18.60 15.89
N ARG A 34 27.96 -19.34 14.89
CA ARG A 34 27.73 -18.82 13.53
C ARG A 34 26.47 -17.99 13.42
N ILE A 35 25.41 -18.39 14.13
CA ILE A 35 24.08 -17.73 14.03
C ILE A 35 23.94 -16.55 14.98
N VAL A 36 24.72 -16.51 16.05
CA VAL A 36 24.68 -15.42 17.02
C VAL A 36 25.51 -14.24 16.49
N PRO A 37 24.98 -13.01 16.50
CA PRO A 37 25.71 -11.83 16.08
C PRO A 37 27.01 -11.66 16.88
N ASN A 38 28.08 -11.22 16.22
CA ASN A 38 29.38 -10.95 16.85
C ASN A 38 30.03 -12.16 17.54
N SER A 39 29.62 -13.39 17.27
CA SER A 39 30.32 -14.61 17.74
C SER A 39 30.97 -15.43 16.63
N SER A 40 30.86 -14.99 15.37
CA SER A 40 31.56 -15.65 14.25
C SER A 40 33.07 -15.54 14.45
N GLY A 41 33.76 -16.68 14.53
CA GLY A 41 35.20 -16.75 14.81
C GLY A 41 35.58 -16.72 16.30
N GLU A 42 34.61 -16.62 17.21
CA GLU A 42 34.85 -16.71 18.65
C GLU A 42 35.27 -18.14 19.02
N LYS A 43 36.37 -18.30 19.76
CA LYS A 43 36.89 -19.62 20.18
C LYS A 43 36.50 -19.96 21.61
N ALA A 44 36.11 -18.96 22.41
CA ALA A 44 35.71 -19.14 23.79
C ALA A 44 34.27 -19.66 23.88
N LYS A 45 34.12 -20.96 24.16
CA LYS A 45 32.81 -21.62 24.32
C LYS A 45 31.90 -20.90 25.33
N GLY A 46 32.46 -20.44 26.44
CA GLY A 46 31.71 -19.69 27.45
C GLY A 46 31.14 -18.37 26.93
N ALA A 47 31.91 -17.64 26.14
CA ALA A 47 31.47 -16.37 25.54
C ALA A 47 30.38 -16.59 24.48
N ILE A 48 30.52 -17.63 23.65
CA ILE A 48 29.47 -18.01 22.68
C ILE A 48 28.15 -18.29 23.39
N LEU A 49 28.18 -19.09 24.47
CA LEU A 49 26.98 -19.43 25.22
C LEU A 49 26.34 -18.18 25.87
N GLN A 50 27.14 -17.31 26.49
CA GLN A 50 26.62 -16.08 27.09
C GLN A 50 26.00 -15.14 26.06
N ARG A 51 26.66 -14.94 24.91
CA ARG A 51 26.11 -14.13 23.80
C ARG A 51 24.85 -14.76 23.23
N ALA A 52 24.79 -16.08 23.09
CA ALA A 52 23.60 -16.78 22.62
C ALA A 52 22.39 -16.54 23.55
N VAL A 53 22.59 -16.62 24.87
CA VAL A 53 21.53 -16.33 25.85
C VAL A 53 21.04 -14.88 25.72
N GLN A 54 21.96 -13.92 25.67
CA GLN A 54 21.61 -12.51 25.49
C GLN A 54 20.86 -12.27 24.18
N TYR A 55 21.29 -12.92 23.09
CA TYR A 55 20.66 -12.78 21.79
C TYR A 55 19.24 -13.36 21.78
N ILE A 56 18.99 -14.49 22.42
CA ILE A 56 17.64 -15.06 22.57
C ILE A 56 16.72 -14.09 23.33
N HIS A 57 17.20 -13.48 24.42
CA HIS A 57 16.43 -12.47 25.14
C HIS A 57 16.11 -11.27 24.26
N HIS A 58 17.11 -10.75 23.53
CA HIS A 58 16.92 -9.64 22.61
C HIS A 58 15.93 -9.98 21.49
N LEU A 59 16.00 -11.18 20.91
CA LEU A 59 15.05 -11.62 19.88
C LEU A 59 13.62 -11.67 20.41
N LYS A 60 13.42 -12.20 21.62
CA LYS A 60 12.09 -12.26 22.25
C LYS A 60 11.52 -10.86 22.52
N GLU A 61 12.34 -9.95 23.03
CA GLU A 61 11.92 -8.56 23.26
C GLU A 61 11.66 -7.81 21.95
N ASN A 62 12.48 -8.06 20.93
CA ASN A 62 12.31 -7.48 19.61
C ASN A 62 11.05 -8.00 18.91
N GLU A 63 10.71 -9.28 19.07
CA GLU A 63 9.45 -9.86 18.59
C GLU A 63 8.25 -9.19 19.24
N ALA A 64 8.26 -9.02 20.57
CA ALA A 64 7.20 -8.31 21.28
C ALA A 64 7.03 -6.86 20.78
N ARG A 65 8.15 -6.11 20.66
CA ARG A 65 8.13 -4.74 20.11
C ARG A 65 7.63 -4.67 18.67
N ASN A 66 7.99 -5.65 17.83
CA ASN A 66 7.51 -5.73 16.46
C ASN A 66 6.00 -5.97 16.39
N ILE A 67 5.47 -6.85 17.25
CA ILE A 67 4.03 -7.11 17.36
C ILE A 67 3.30 -5.83 17.79
N GLU A 68 3.78 -5.14 18.82
CA GLU A 68 3.19 -3.88 19.28
C GLU A 68 3.19 -2.80 18.19
N LYS A 69 4.34 -2.61 17.52
CA LYS A 69 4.48 -1.66 16.41
C LYS A 69 3.51 -1.99 15.26
N TRP A 70 3.48 -3.23 14.81
CA TRP A 70 2.60 -3.66 13.73
C TRP A 70 1.13 -3.49 14.12
N THR A 71 0.76 -3.82 15.35
CA THR A 71 -0.61 -3.66 15.86
C THR A 71 -1.02 -2.19 15.84
N LEU A 72 -0.15 -1.28 16.31
CA LEU A 72 -0.41 0.15 16.29
C LEU A 72 -0.54 0.69 14.86
N GLU A 73 0.39 0.35 13.97
CA GLU A 73 0.36 0.77 12.56
C GLU A 73 -0.91 0.28 11.87
N LYS A 74 -1.32 -0.97 12.13
CA LYS A 74 -2.57 -1.54 11.61
C LYS A 74 -3.78 -0.74 12.10
N LEU A 75 -3.88 -0.45 13.40
CA LEU A 75 -5.00 0.30 13.96
C LEU A 75 -5.10 1.71 13.36
N LEU A 76 -3.97 2.39 13.19
CA LEU A 76 -3.94 3.73 12.58
C LEU A 76 -4.35 3.68 11.10
N MET A 77 -3.90 2.67 10.36
CA MET A 77 -4.29 2.48 8.96
C MET A 77 -5.78 2.15 8.84
N ASP A 78 -6.30 1.27 9.70
CA ASP A 78 -7.72 0.91 9.73
C ASP A 78 -8.60 2.13 10.04
N GLN A 79 -8.18 2.98 10.98
CA GLN A 79 -8.86 4.25 11.26
C GLN A 79 -8.85 5.19 10.05
N ALA A 80 -7.68 5.41 9.45
CA ALA A 80 -7.54 6.30 8.29
C ALA A 80 -8.34 5.79 7.07
N MET A 81 -8.37 4.46 6.85
CA MET A 81 -9.21 3.85 5.83
C MET A 81 -10.69 4.08 6.11
N GLY A 82 -11.13 3.93 7.37
CA GLY A 82 -12.51 4.21 7.78
C GLY A 82 -12.90 5.67 7.54
N ASP A 83 -12.03 6.62 7.89
CA ASP A 83 -12.28 8.05 7.67
C ASP A 83 -12.38 8.38 6.17
N LEU A 84 -11.51 7.82 5.34
CA LEU A 84 -11.55 7.98 3.88
C LEU A 84 -12.82 7.35 3.27
N GLN A 85 -13.25 6.19 3.76
CA GLN A 85 -14.49 5.55 3.33
C GLN A 85 -15.71 6.42 3.67
N ALA A 86 -15.77 6.98 4.88
CA ALA A 86 -16.83 7.89 5.30
C ALA A 86 -16.87 9.14 4.40
N GLN A 87 -15.72 9.75 4.10
CA GLN A 87 -15.64 10.89 3.17
C GLN A 87 -16.15 10.55 1.77
N LEU A 88 -15.82 9.36 1.25
CA LEU A 88 -16.32 8.91 -0.05
C LEU A 88 -17.83 8.69 -0.04
N GLU A 89 -18.38 8.11 1.03
CA GLU A 89 -19.82 7.93 1.19
C GLU A 89 -20.55 9.27 1.26
N ASP A 90 -20.03 10.23 2.02
CA ASP A 90 -20.58 11.59 2.11
C ASP A 90 -20.57 12.30 0.74
N MET A 91 -19.45 12.25 0.02
CA MET A 91 -19.34 12.83 -1.32
C MET A 91 -20.30 12.18 -2.31
N ARG A 92 -20.47 10.86 -2.25
CA ARG A 92 -21.46 10.13 -3.07
C ARG A 92 -22.88 10.56 -2.73
N ARG A 93 -23.21 10.73 -1.44
CA ARG A 93 -24.53 11.21 -1.00
C ARG A 93 -24.81 12.61 -1.54
N LEU A 94 -23.90 13.56 -1.35
CA LEU A 94 -24.05 14.93 -1.84
C LEU A 94 -24.19 14.98 -3.36
N TRP A 95 -23.40 14.18 -4.08
CA TRP A 95 -23.50 14.10 -5.54
C TRP A 95 -24.86 13.57 -6.00
N GLU A 96 -25.39 12.55 -5.33
CA GLU A 96 -26.71 11.99 -5.65
C GLU A 96 -27.85 12.97 -5.33
N GLU A 97 -27.76 13.68 -4.21
CA GLU A 97 -28.70 14.74 -3.85
C GLU A 97 -28.72 15.84 -4.92
N GLU A 98 -27.55 16.32 -5.33
CA GLU A 98 -27.42 17.33 -6.39
C GLU A 98 -27.94 16.82 -7.73
N ARG A 99 -27.66 15.56 -8.09
CA ARG A 99 -28.17 14.90 -9.31
C ARG A 99 -29.69 14.86 -9.32
N ILE A 100 -30.32 14.48 -8.20
CA ILE A 100 -31.77 14.43 -8.06
C ILE A 100 -32.37 15.84 -8.12
N ALA A 101 -31.76 16.82 -7.44
CA ALA A 101 -32.22 18.21 -7.46
C ALA A 101 -32.15 18.78 -8.89
N ARG A 102 -31.07 18.51 -9.62
CA ARG A 102 -30.91 18.90 -11.01
C ARG A 102 -31.98 18.27 -11.91
N GLN A 103 -32.20 16.97 -11.79
CA GLN A 103 -33.25 16.28 -12.55
C GLN A 103 -34.64 16.87 -12.29
N ARG A 104 -34.94 17.20 -11.03
CA ARG A 104 -36.22 17.86 -10.68
C ARG A 104 -36.35 19.22 -11.35
N ALA A 105 -35.32 20.06 -11.27
CA ALA A 105 -35.31 21.37 -11.91
C ALA A 105 -35.44 21.26 -13.44
N GLU A 106 -34.76 20.31 -14.08
CA GLU A 106 -34.88 20.04 -15.52
C GLU A 106 -36.30 19.61 -15.91
N ASN A 107 -36.93 18.73 -15.11
CA ASN A 107 -38.32 18.32 -15.33
C ASN A 107 -39.30 19.50 -15.19
N GLU A 108 -39.12 20.35 -14.18
CA GLU A 108 -39.93 21.56 -13.99
C GLU A 108 -39.78 22.53 -15.18
N LEU A 109 -38.55 22.74 -15.66
CA LEU A 109 -38.29 23.55 -16.85
C LEU A 109 -38.93 22.97 -18.11
N ASP A 110 -38.89 21.64 -18.29
CA ASP A 110 -39.52 20.99 -19.45
C ASP A 110 -41.04 21.15 -19.44
N VAL A 111 -41.68 21.02 -18.27
CA VAL A 111 -43.11 21.33 -18.10
C VAL A 111 -43.40 22.78 -18.46
N LEU A 112 -42.63 23.74 -17.95
CA LEU A 112 -42.79 25.16 -18.27
C LEU A 112 -42.54 25.46 -19.75
N ARG A 113 -41.57 24.79 -20.38
CA ARG A 113 -41.28 24.87 -21.82
C ARG A 113 -42.41 24.29 -22.66
N GLY A 114 -42.98 23.15 -22.27
CA GLY A 114 -44.12 22.52 -22.94
C GLY A 114 -45.39 23.38 -22.87
N VAL A 115 -45.62 24.04 -21.73
CA VAL A 115 -46.73 25.00 -21.54
C VAL A 115 -46.49 26.32 -22.29
N SER A 116 -45.23 26.74 -22.45
CA SER A 116 -44.84 27.95 -23.20
C SER A 116 -44.53 27.72 -24.68
N GLY A 117 -44.72 26.50 -25.19
CA GLY A 117 -44.65 26.12 -26.61
C GLY A 117 -45.67 26.81 -27.53
N GLN A 118 -46.37 27.82 -27.02
CA GLN A 118 -47.31 28.66 -27.76
C GLN A 118 -47.12 30.15 -27.42
N ALA A 119 -45.87 30.63 -27.32
CA ALA A 119 -45.60 32.06 -27.42
C ALA A 119 -45.38 32.43 -28.90
N PRO A 120 -46.22 33.29 -29.50
CA PRO A 120 -46.03 33.70 -30.89
C PRO A 120 -44.73 34.51 -31.00
N THR A 121 -43.87 34.13 -31.94
CA THR A 121 -42.74 34.96 -32.35
C THR A 121 -43.33 36.21 -33.02
N ILE A 122 -43.39 37.32 -32.28
CA ILE A 122 -43.73 38.63 -32.88
C ILE A 122 -42.51 39.08 -33.68
N PRO A 123 -42.60 39.28 -35.01
CA PRO A 123 -41.52 39.86 -35.76
C PRO A 123 -41.40 41.33 -35.35
N TYR A 124 -40.34 41.66 -34.59
CA TYR A 124 -40.00 43.05 -34.32
C TYR A 124 -39.62 43.71 -35.65
N LYS A 125 -40.49 44.57 -36.17
CA LYS A 125 -40.28 45.29 -37.42
C LYS A 125 -39.28 46.41 -37.15
N SER A 126 -38.00 46.13 -37.42
CA SER A 126 -36.92 47.12 -37.38
C SER A 126 -37.25 48.25 -38.36
N ARG A 127 -37.69 49.39 -37.82
CA ARG A 127 -37.91 50.61 -38.59
C ARG A 127 -36.54 51.25 -38.83
N SER A 128 -36.03 51.06 -40.04
CA SER A 128 -34.83 51.72 -40.54
C SER A 128 -34.99 53.24 -40.39
N ARG A 129 -34.24 53.85 -39.47
CA ARG A 129 -33.99 55.29 -39.49
C ARG A 129 -32.51 55.48 -39.80
N SER A 130 -32.25 55.72 -41.08
CA SER A 130 -30.98 56.17 -41.60
C SER A 130 -30.58 57.47 -40.91
N VAL A 131 -29.40 57.50 -40.30
CA VAL A 131 -28.64 58.73 -40.05
C VAL A 131 -27.18 58.40 -40.33
N GLU A 132 -26.62 59.12 -41.31
CA GLU A 132 -25.23 59.03 -41.73
C GLU A 132 -24.25 59.55 -40.67
N ARG A 133 -22.99 59.09 -40.81
CA ARG A 133 -21.74 59.90 -40.87
C ARG A 133 -20.75 59.83 -39.70
N GLY A 134 -19.51 59.46 -40.08
CA GLY A 134 -18.21 59.81 -39.45
C GLY A 134 -17.73 58.82 -38.38
N GLN A 135 -16.82 57.88 -38.66
CA GLN A 135 -15.34 58.03 -38.66
C GLN A 135 -14.81 58.84 -37.47
N ASP A 136 -14.22 58.16 -36.47
CA ASP A 136 -12.81 58.30 -36.04
C ASP A 136 -12.54 57.51 -34.73
N ALA A 137 -11.42 56.79 -34.68
CA ALA A 137 -10.86 56.11 -33.49
C ALA A 137 -10.15 57.13 -32.54
N PRO A 138 -9.42 56.81 -31.42
CA PRO A 138 -9.06 55.53 -30.79
C PRO A 138 -8.98 55.51 -29.20
N SER A 139 -8.58 54.34 -28.66
CA SER A 139 -7.63 54.10 -27.53
C SER A 139 -8.01 54.10 -26.02
N ASN A 140 -7.52 53.02 -25.35
CA ASN A 140 -6.96 52.88 -23.98
C ASN A 140 -7.85 53.10 -22.74
N ARG A 141 -7.78 52.37 -21.60
CA ARG A 141 -6.76 51.50 -20.92
C ARG A 141 -7.54 50.77 -19.78
N GLY A 142 -7.42 49.45 -19.50
CA GLY A 142 -6.43 48.77 -18.62
C GLY A 142 -6.60 49.11 -17.12
N PRO A 143 -6.38 48.21 -16.10
CA PRO A 143 -5.40 47.11 -16.08
C PRO A 143 -5.80 45.81 -15.27
N PHE A 144 -4.98 44.73 -15.37
CA PHE A 144 -5.02 43.47 -14.58
C PHE A 144 -6.26 42.55 -14.76
N GLY A 145 -6.19 41.28 -15.17
CA GLY A 145 -5.09 40.37 -15.46
C GLY A 145 -5.71 38.96 -15.52
N GLU A 146 -5.75 38.36 -16.70
CA GLU A 146 -6.27 37.01 -16.92
C GLU A 146 -5.25 35.98 -16.41
N SER A 147 -5.67 35.09 -15.51
CA SER A 147 -4.90 33.90 -15.15
C SER A 147 -5.47 32.69 -15.89
N GLU A 148 -4.95 32.43 -17.09
CA GLU A 148 -5.12 31.15 -17.78
C GLU A 148 -4.31 30.07 -17.05
N VAL A 149 -4.99 29.04 -16.51
CA VAL A 149 -4.34 27.82 -16.03
C VAL A 149 -4.07 26.92 -17.23
N ARG A 150 -2.83 26.94 -17.70
CA ARG A 150 -2.32 26.10 -18.79
C ARG A 150 -1.96 24.72 -18.25
N THR A 151 -2.69 23.69 -18.67
CA THR A 151 -2.42 22.28 -18.39
C THR A 151 -1.35 21.77 -19.36
N GLU A 152 -0.11 21.62 -18.92
CA GLU A 152 0.95 20.94 -19.68
C GLU A 152 1.07 19.48 -19.19
N LEU A 153 0.48 18.55 -19.93
CA LEU A 153 0.82 17.13 -19.87
C LEU A 153 1.89 16.87 -20.94
N GLY A 154 3.10 16.47 -20.50
CA GLY A 154 4.22 16.18 -21.40
C GLY A 154 5.14 15.09 -20.86
N ASN A 155 5.01 13.89 -21.45
CA ASN A 155 6.02 12.85 -21.69
C ASN A 155 6.85 12.25 -20.53
N ARG A 156 6.57 10.97 -20.21
CA ARG A 156 7.59 9.99 -19.79
C ARG A 156 7.47 8.74 -20.69
N PRO A 157 8.58 8.10 -21.11
CA PRO A 157 8.55 7.06 -22.13
C PRO A 157 8.18 5.69 -21.53
N GLU A 158 7.54 4.89 -22.37
CA GLU A 158 7.16 3.50 -22.13
C GLU A 158 8.27 2.52 -22.52
N GLU A 159 8.45 1.50 -21.68
CA GLU A 159 8.91 0.15 -22.03
C GLU A 159 7.81 -0.78 -21.46
N GLY A 160 6.93 -1.43 -22.24
CA GLY A 160 7.17 -2.64 -23.04
C GLY A 160 7.67 -3.78 -22.15
N GLY A 161 7.00 -4.91 -21.89
CA GLY A 161 5.82 -5.61 -22.39
C GLY A 161 5.99 -7.10 -22.02
N GLY A 162 4.90 -7.85 -21.82
CA GLY A 162 4.92 -9.32 -21.65
C GLY A 162 4.19 -9.80 -20.38
N ASP A 163 2.88 -10.07 -20.39
CA ASP A 163 2.13 -11.18 -21.04
C ASP A 163 1.79 -12.30 -20.02
N ASP A 164 0.47 -12.55 -19.92
CA ASP A 164 -0.23 -13.82 -19.66
C ASP A 164 0.10 -14.71 -18.43
N SER A 165 -0.82 -15.48 -17.83
CA SER A 165 -2.27 -15.66 -17.95
C SER A 165 -2.71 -16.62 -16.81
N GLU A 166 -4.02 -16.62 -16.51
CA GLU A 166 -4.81 -17.80 -16.11
C GLU A 166 -4.38 -18.73 -14.95
N SER A 167 -5.19 -18.76 -13.89
CA SER A 167 -6.09 -19.91 -13.59
C SER A 167 -6.40 -20.06 -12.09
N ARG A 168 -7.67 -19.84 -11.74
CA ARG A 168 -8.34 -20.55 -10.63
C ARG A 168 -8.71 -21.96 -11.13
N PRO A 169 -8.62 -23.01 -10.28
CA PRO A 169 -9.80 -23.51 -9.55
C PRO A 169 -9.41 -23.94 -8.11
N GLY A 170 -10.26 -24.18 -7.10
CA GLY A 170 -11.61 -24.70 -7.03
C GLY A 170 -11.61 -25.98 -6.15
N LYS A 171 -12.49 -26.00 -5.12
CA LYS A 171 -13.05 -27.17 -4.38
C LYS A 171 -12.30 -27.81 -3.19
N ARG A 172 -12.98 -27.64 -2.03
CA ARG A 172 -13.58 -28.65 -1.13
C ARG A 172 -12.83 -29.13 0.12
N ALA A 173 -13.66 -29.26 1.15
CA ALA A 173 -13.41 -29.66 2.53
C ALA A 173 -12.99 -31.13 2.69
N ARG A 174 -12.32 -31.41 3.82
CA ARG A 174 -12.52 -32.64 4.58
C ARG A 174 -12.59 -32.34 6.06
N VAL A 175 -13.69 -32.85 6.62
CA VAL A 175 -13.89 -33.17 8.03
C VAL A 175 -13.34 -34.58 8.20
N ASP A 176 -12.53 -34.79 9.23
CA ASP A 176 -12.44 -36.00 10.04
C ASP A 176 -11.86 -35.58 11.41
#